data_AF-A0A7X6SN82-F1
#
_entry.id   AF-A0A7X6SN82-F1
#
_cell.length_a   1.000
_cell.length_b   1.000
_cell.length_c   1.000
_cell.angle_alpha   90.00
_cell.angle_beta   90.00
_cell.angle_gamma   90.00
#
_symmetry.space_group_name_H-M   'P 1'
#
loop_
_entity.id
_entity.type
_entity.pdbx_description
1 polymer ?
#
loop_
_entity_poly.entity_id
_entity_poly.type
_entity_poly.pdbx_seq_one_letter_code
_entity_poly.pdbx_strand_id
1 'polypeptide(L)'
;MQKIVDNFTSSWEEVFSMLLEVWMLKWNQFLKEKTYSNTGKWFYTHRKLRSAIRSIKSNLRYLFTFQKYLELHIPNTTNSLEGVNSALKFKIKAHPGINSVRRKKIIYYLLSN
;
A
#
# COMPACT_ATOMS: atom_id res chain seq x y z
N MET A 1 -7.17 -13.19 4.50
CA MET A 1 -6.49 -11.94 4.15
C MET A 1 -7.48 -10.89 3.68
N GLN A 2 -8.21 -11.11 2.58
CA GLN A 2 -9.15 -10.10 2.02
C GLN A 2 -10.12 -9.54 3.06
N LYS A 3 -10.85 -10.40 3.78
CA LYS A 3 -11.74 -10.00 4.88
C LYS A 3 -11.10 -9.14 6.00
N ILE A 4 -9.79 -9.27 6.24
CA ILE A 4 -9.08 -8.46 7.25
C ILE A 4 -8.77 -7.08 6.67
N VAL A 5 -8.32 -7.05 5.42
CA VAL A 5 -8.05 -5.81 4.68
C VAL A 5 -9.34 -5.04 4.45
N ASP A 6 -10.48 -5.70 4.21
CA ASP A 6 -11.76 -5.04 4.01
C ASP A 6 -12.24 -4.30 5.28
N ASN A 7 -11.86 -4.80 6.46
CA ASN A 7 -12.16 -4.16 7.75
C ASN A 7 -11.20 -3.02 8.12
N PHE A 8 -10.19 -2.74 7.30
CA PHE A 8 -9.14 -1.75 7.57
C PHE A 8 -9.70 -0.34 7.76
N THR A 9 -10.68 0.07 6.95
CA THR A 9 -11.21 1.45 6.95
C THR A 9 -12.14 1.76 8.12
N SER A 10 -12.60 0.73 8.82
CA SER A 10 -13.64 0.83 9.88
C SER A 10 -13.14 0.35 11.25
N SER A 11 -11.86 0.02 11.39
CA SER A 11 -11.27 -0.51 12.63
C SER A 11 -10.18 0.39 13.18
N TRP A 12 -9.94 0.30 14.49
CA TRP A 12 -8.83 0.97 15.17
C TRP A 12 -7.51 0.25 14.93
N GLU A 13 -6.39 0.98 14.95
CA GLU A 13 -5.03 0.44 14.73
C GLU A 13 -4.77 -0.84 15.53
N GLU A 14 -5.10 -0.83 16.82
CA GLU A 14 -4.86 -1.93 17.75
C GLU A 14 -5.65 -3.20 17.37
N VAL A 15 -6.93 -3.04 17.05
CA VAL A 15 -7.81 -4.14 16.65
C VAL A 15 -7.35 -4.74 15.34
N PHE A 16 -7.00 -3.90 14.36
CA PHE A 16 -6.50 -4.37 13.08
C PHE A 16 -5.15 -5.09 13.23
N SER A 17 -4.24 -4.55 14.04
CA SER A 17 -2.95 -5.18 14.34
C SER A 17 -3.14 -6.58 14.92
N MET A 18 -4.00 -6.70 15.93
CA MET A 18 -4.31 -7.98 16.58
C MET A 18 -4.89 -8.99 15.58
N LEU A 19 -5.87 -8.59 14.77
CA LEU A 19 -6.48 -9.47 13.76
C LEU A 19 -5.46 -9.93 12.71
N LEU A 20 -4.55 -9.04 12.29
CA LEU A 20 -3.47 -9.37 11.36
C LEU A 20 -2.53 -10.41 11.97
N GLU A 21 -2.13 -10.24 13.23
CA GLU A 21 -1.26 -11.19 13.93
C GLU A 21 -1.91 -12.55 14.13
N VAL A 22 -3.17 -12.60 14.57
CA VAL A 22 -3.94 -13.85 14.71
C VAL A 22 -4.04 -14.59 13.38
N TRP A 23 -4.30 -13.86 12.28
CA TRP A 23 -4.34 -14.47 10.96
C TRP A 23 -2.97 -14.98 10.51
N MET A 24 -1.90 -14.24 10.74
CA MET A 24 -0.54 -14.70 10.43
C MET A 24 -0.16 -15.96 11.22
N LEU A 25 -0.56 -16.05 12.49
CA LEU A 25 -0.36 -17.24 13.32
C LEU A 25 -1.13 -18.44 12.76
N LYS A 26 -2.42 -18.24 12.44
CA LYS A 26 -3.27 -19.27 11.84
C LYS A 26 -2.69 -19.83 10.54
N TRP A 27 -2.14 -18.97 9.69
CA TRP A 27 -1.62 -19.34 8.37
C TRP A 27 -0.08 -19.47 8.34
N ASN A 28 0.58 -19.59 9.50
CA ASN A 28 2.03 -19.58 9.59
C ASN A 28 2.69 -20.72 8.78
N GLN A 29 2.11 -21.92 8.84
CA GLN A 29 2.61 -23.08 8.10
C GLN A 29 2.52 -22.86 6.59
N PHE A 30 1.35 -22.43 6.11
CA PHE A 30 1.12 -22.05 4.72
C PHE A 30 2.11 -20.98 4.26
N LEU A 31 2.29 -19.90 5.03
CA LEU A 31 3.22 -18.84 4.70
C LEU A 31 4.70 -19.29 4.65
N LYS A 32 5.04 -20.41 5.31
CA LYS A 32 6.41 -20.97 5.36
C LYS A 32 6.66 -22.01 4.27
N GLU A 33 5.67 -22.36 3.47
CA GLU A 33 5.84 -23.28 2.34
C GLU A 33 6.95 -22.82 1.40
N LYS A 34 7.74 -23.79 0.94
CA LYS A 34 8.91 -23.59 0.10
C LYS A 34 8.72 -24.33 -1.21
N THR A 35 9.07 -23.67 -2.31
CA THR A 35 9.20 -24.27 -3.62
C THR A 35 10.68 -24.33 -3.96
N TYR A 36 11.13 -25.46 -4.50
CA TYR A 36 12.49 -25.67 -4.94
C TYR A 36 12.56 -25.49 -6.46
N SER A 37 13.52 -24.71 -6.95
CA SER A 37 13.80 -24.59 -8.36
C SER A 37 14.58 -25.80 -8.86
N ASN A 38 14.59 -25.99 -10.19
CA ASN A 38 15.39 -27.00 -10.87
C ASN A 38 16.91 -26.86 -10.61
N THR A 39 17.34 -25.71 -10.05
CA THR A 39 18.73 -25.42 -9.68
C THR A 39 19.04 -25.71 -8.20
N GLY A 40 18.12 -26.32 -7.45
CA GLY A 40 18.28 -26.66 -6.03
C GLY A 40 18.09 -25.49 -5.06
N LYS A 41 17.86 -24.27 -5.57
CA LYS A 41 17.55 -23.09 -4.74
C LYS A 41 16.09 -23.15 -4.29
N TRP A 42 15.83 -22.80 -3.04
CA TRP A 42 14.47 -22.70 -2.53
C TRP A 42 14.00 -21.24 -2.48
N PHE A 43 12.70 -21.03 -2.63
CA PHE A 43 12.04 -19.75 -2.37
C PHE A 43 10.69 -19.99 -1.69
N TYR A 44 10.19 -18.98 -0.97
CA TYR A 44 8.85 -19.05 -0.40
C TYR A 44 7.80 -19.14 -1.53
N THR A 45 6.94 -20.15 -1.46
CA THR A 45 5.86 -20.37 -2.44
C THR A 45 4.97 -19.13 -2.52
N HIS A 46 4.63 -18.54 -1.37
CA HIS A 46 3.73 -17.39 -1.26
C HIS A 46 4.46 -16.04 -1.14
N ARG A 47 5.55 -15.84 -1.90
CA ARG A 47 6.41 -14.64 -1.82
C ARG A 47 5.66 -13.30 -1.88
N LYS A 48 4.66 -13.17 -2.77
CA LYS A 48 3.88 -11.93 -2.95
C LYS A 48 3.06 -11.62 -1.70
N LEU A 49 2.36 -12.62 -1.17
CA LEU A 49 1.56 -12.50 0.04
C LEU A 49 2.41 -12.16 1.25
N ARG A 50 3.55 -12.84 1.44
CA ARG A 50 4.51 -12.50 2.51
C ARG A 50 5.02 -11.07 2.40
N SER A 51 5.33 -10.62 1.19
CA SER A 51 5.78 -9.24 0.95
C SER A 51 4.70 -8.22 1.30
N ALA A 52 3.45 -8.48 0.92
CA ALA A 52 2.31 -7.62 1.25
C ALA A 52 2.10 -7.52 2.77
N ILE A 53 2.09 -8.66 3.47
CA ILE A 53 1.97 -8.71 4.94
C ILE A 53 3.10 -7.92 5.61
N ARG A 54 4.35 -8.11 5.15
CA ARG A 54 5.50 -7.37 5.66
C ARG A 54 5.33 -5.86 5.46
N SER A 55 4.85 -5.44 4.29
CA SER A 55 4.60 -4.04 3.97
C SER A 55 3.53 -3.43 4.87
N ILE A 56 2.43 -4.14 5.11
CA ILE A 56 1.38 -3.70 6.02
C ILE A 56 1.95 -3.54 7.43
N LYS A 57 2.67 -4.56 7.94
CA LYS A 57 3.24 -4.53 9.29
C LYS A 57 4.26 -3.40 9.47
N SER A 58 5.14 -3.17 8.49
CA SER A 58 6.14 -2.10 8.59
C SER A 58 5.54 -0.70 8.49
N ASN A 59 4.39 -0.56 7.82
CA ASN A 59 3.75 0.74 7.59
C ASN A 59 2.51 0.97 8.47
N LEU A 60 2.26 0.11 9.44
CA LEU A 60 1.03 0.12 10.25
C LEU A 60 0.74 1.49 10.87
N ARG A 61 1.77 2.11 11.47
CA ARG A 61 1.67 3.45 12.08
C ARG A 61 1.26 4.54 11.08
N TYR A 62 1.67 4.41 9.82
CA TYR A 62 1.33 5.38 8.77
C TYR A 62 -0.09 5.18 8.26
N LEU A 63 -0.54 3.93 8.20
CA LEU A 63 -1.87 3.54 7.77
C LEU A 63 -2.99 4.13 8.65
N PHE A 64 -2.75 4.32 9.94
CA PHE A 64 -3.72 4.87 10.91
C PHE A 64 -3.43 6.33 11.31
N THR A 65 -2.64 7.05 10.54
CA THR A 65 -2.32 8.48 10.80
C THR A 65 -3.55 9.36 10.96
N PHE A 66 -4.62 9.08 10.20
CA PHE A 66 -5.89 9.80 10.30
C PHE A 66 -6.60 9.63 11.65
N GLN A 67 -6.33 8.54 12.38
CA GLN A 67 -6.88 8.32 13.73
C GLN A 67 -6.05 9.03 14.80
N LYS A 68 -4.74 9.19 14.56
CA LYS A 68 -3.80 9.76 15.53
C LYS A 68 -3.84 11.29 15.60
N TYR A 69 -4.15 11.95 14.49
CA TYR A 69 -4.12 13.41 14.36
C TYR A 69 -5.49 13.93 13.89
N LEU A 70 -6.50 13.82 14.74
CA LEU A 70 -7.88 14.22 14.43
C LEU A 70 -8.00 15.72 14.14
N GLU A 71 -7.13 16.53 14.75
CA GLU A 71 -7.02 17.98 14.56
C GLU A 71 -6.61 18.38 13.13
N LEU A 72 -5.94 17.49 12.41
CA LEU A 72 -5.55 17.71 11.01
C LEU A 72 -6.68 17.39 10.03
N HIS A 73 -7.82 16.87 10.51
CA HIS A 73 -8.99 16.50 9.69
C HIS A 73 -8.63 15.64 8.47
N ILE A 74 -7.67 14.74 8.63
CA ILE A 74 -7.22 13.87 7.55
C ILE A 74 -8.35 12.87 7.23
N PRO A 75 -8.78 12.77 5.97
CA PRO A 75 -9.79 11.79 5.59
C PRO A 75 -9.25 10.37 5.74
N ASN A 76 -10.11 9.43 6.10
CA ASN A 76 -9.79 7.99 6.15
C ASN A 76 -9.70 7.34 4.74
N THR A 77 -9.89 8.12 3.66
CA THR A 77 -9.79 7.67 2.27
C THR A 77 -8.82 8.55 1.48
N THR A 78 -8.21 7.96 0.45
CA THR A 78 -7.27 8.64 -0.45
C THR A 78 -7.94 9.19 -1.70
N ASN A 79 -9.28 9.25 -1.75
CA ASN A 79 -10.06 9.63 -2.94
C ASN A 79 -9.63 10.98 -3.53
N SER A 80 -9.44 12.00 -2.70
CA SER A 80 -8.99 13.32 -3.15
C SER A 80 -7.60 13.25 -3.80
N LEU A 81 -6.68 12.49 -3.19
CA LEU A 81 -5.32 12.31 -3.70
C LEU A 81 -5.31 11.49 -5.01
N GLU A 82 -6.14 10.46 -5.10
CA GLU A 82 -6.29 9.64 -6.30
C GLU A 82 -6.90 10.42 -7.46
N GLY A 83 -7.87 11.29 -7.20
CA GLY A 83 -8.44 12.20 -8.19
C GLY A 83 -7.38 13.12 -8.79
N VAL A 84 -6.61 13.81 -7.93
CA VAL A 84 -5.50 14.68 -8.36
C VAL A 84 -4.46 13.90 -9.15
N ASN A 85 -4.03 12.74 -8.64
CA ASN A 85 -3.04 11.91 -9.32
C ASN A 85 -3.52 11.39 -10.68
N SER A 86 -4.79 11.05 -10.80
CA SER A 86 -5.39 10.59 -12.06
C SER A 86 -5.42 11.72 -13.09
N ALA A 87 -5.81 12.93 -12.70
CA ALA A 87 -5.78 14.11 -13.56
C ALA A 87 -4.35 14.43 -14.03
N LEU A 88 -3.36 14.37 -13.13
CA LEU A 88 -1.95 14.57 -13.47
C LEU A 88 -1.45 13.52 -14.46
N LYS A 89 -1.71 12.23 -14.19
CA LYS A 89 -1.31 11.13 -15.07
C LYS A 89 -1.91 11.30 -16.47
N PHE A 90 -3.17 11.70 -16.57
CA PHE A 90 -3.83 11.95 -17.85
C PHE A 90 -3.12 13.04 -18.66
N LYS A 91 -2.87 14.21 -18.04
CA LYS A 91 -2.18 15.34 -18.69
C LYS A 91 -0.74 14.99 -19.09
N ILE A 92 0.00 14.23 -18.27
CA ILE A 92 1.37 13.80 -18.60
C ILE A 92 1.38 12.78 -19.74
N LYS A 93 0.42 11.86 -19.77
CA LYS A 93 0.33 10.80 -20.78
C LYS A 93 0.14 11.34 -22.19
N ALA A 94 -0.44 12.54 -22.34
CA ALA A 94 -0.51 13.26 -23.61
C ALA A 94 0.88 13.61 -24.19
N HIS A 95 1.95 13.52 -23.39
CA HIS A 95 3.33 13.85 -23.79
C HIS A 95 4.29 12.68 -23.52
N PRO A 96 4.18 11.54 -24.25
CA PRO A 96 4.95 10.32 -23.96
C PRO A 96 6.47 10.49 -24.10
N GLY A 97 6.94 11.40 -24.96
CA GLY A 97 8.35 11.70 -25.19
C GLY A 97 8.98 12.73 -24.24
N ILE A 98 8.26 13.19 -23.21
CA ILE A 98 8.78 14.23 -22.32
C ILE A 98 9.87 13.70 -21.39
N ASN A 99 11.01 14.39 -21.38
CA ASN A 99 12.10 14.08 -20.47
C ASN A 99 11.70 14.34 -19.00
N SER A 100 12.41 13.70 -18.07
CA SER A 100 12.08 13.72 -16.64
C SER A 100 12.11 15.13 -16.04
N VAL A 101 13.02 16.00 -16.48
CA VAL A 101 13.15 17.38 -15.99
C VAL A 101 11.93 18.22 -16.37
N ARG A 102 11.52 18.19 -17.65
CA ARG A 102 10.32 18.90 -18.12
C ARG A 102 9.06 18.31 -17.52
N ARG A 103 8.99 16.98 -17.32
CA ARG A 103 7.88 16.33 -16.61
C ARG A 103 7.68 16.89 -15.21
N LYS A 104 8.77 17.06 -14.44
CA LYS A 104 8.72 17.65 -13.09
C LYS A 104 8.23 19.10 -13.14
N LYS A 105 8.70 19.91 -14.11
CA LYS A 105 8.23 21.29 -14.30
C LYS A 105 6.73 21.36 -14.60
N ILE A 106 6.22 20.47 -15.46
CA ILE A 106 4.78 20.38 -15.75
C ILE A 106 4.00 19.98 -14.51
N ILE A 107 4.44 18.95 -13.76
CA ILE A 107 3.79 18.55 -12.52
C ILE A 107 3.73 19.71 -11.53
N TYR A 108 4.85 20.42 -11.34
CA TYR A 108 4.91 21.60 -10.47
C TYR A 108 3.91 22.66 -10.93
N TYR A 109 3.94 23.04 -12.21
CA TYR A 109 2.99 24.00 -12.78
C TYR A 109 1.53 23.57 -12.60
N LEU A 110 1.21 22.28 -12.78
CA LEU A 110 -0.14 21.74 -12.62
C LEU A 110 -0.60 21.63 -11.16
N LEU A 111 0.32 21.65 -10.20
CA LEU A 111 0.01 21.63 -8.76
C LEU A 111 0.00 23.03 -8.15
N SER A 112 0.59 24.03 -8.81
CA SER A 112 0.68 25.41 -8.36
C SER A 112 -0.41 26.34 -8.92
N ASN A 113 -1.26 25.84 -9.83
CA ASN A 113 -2.44 26.54 -10.37
C ASN A 113 -3.69 25.73 -10.06
#